data_AF-A0A8C1TEN1-F1
#
_entry.id   AF-A0A8C1TEN1-F1
#
_cell.length_a   1.000
_cell.length_b   1.000
_cell.length_c   1.000
_cell.angle_alpha   90.00
_cell.angle_beta   90.00
_cell.angle_gamma   90.00
#
_symmetry.space_group_name_H-M   'P 1'
#
loop_
_entity.id
_entity.type
_entity.pdbx_description
1 polymer ?
#
loop_
_entity_poly.entity_id
_entity_poly.type
_entity_poly.pdbx_seq_one_letter_code
_entity_poly.pdbx_strand_id
1 'polypeptide(L)'
;WDSLAKKKFCIMDVKDLDCVYATELEWYNGFCPDKRPFFCYFNYNLKLVMVKMTWEDALIYCRDMFYDLASATEQYQLETLQDTSNASTTEAVWTGLRFLAGAWHWVSESFSHIPYQGSLPSCPEEPYRCGAHNKRTAQWEMRDCQEMLNFICY
;
A
#
# COMPACT_ATOMS: atom_id res chain seq x y z
N TRP A 1 23.39 0.57 6.88
CA TRP A 1 23.32 1.37 5.65
C TRP A 1 22.31 0.69 4.74
N ASP A 2 21.07 1.13 4.51
CA ASP A 2 20.19 2.14 5.08
C ASP A 2 18.80 1.86 4.46
N SER A 3 17.71 2.06 5.20
CA SER A 3 16.39 2.50 4.69
C SER A 3 15.32 2.39 5.78
N LEU A 4 15.35 3.39 6.66
CA LEU A 4 14.17 4.21 6.97
C LEU A 4 12.86 3.47 7.30
N ALA A 5 12.85 2.77 8.43
CA ALA A 5 11.63 2.68 9.23
C ALA A 5 11.22 4.11 9.62
N LYS A 6 10.15 4.63 9.00
CA LYS A 6 9.59 5.96 9.25
C LYS A 6 9.28 6.07 10.75
N LYS A 7 10.04 6.91 11.47
CA LYS A 7 9.78 7.24 12.88
C LYS A 7 8.51 8.09 12.98
N LYS A 8 7.39 7.49 13.39
CA LYS A 8 6.23 8.20 13.93
C LYS A 8 5.72 7.47 15.18
N PHE A 9 5.31 8.26 16.16
CA PHE A 9 5.02 7.86 17.53
C PHE A 9 3.63 7.23 17.64
N CYS A 10 3.53 6.08 18.30
CA CYS A 10 2.26 5.57 18.84
C CYS A 10 2.23 5.84 20.35
N ILE A 11 1.10 6.36 20.84
CA ILE A 11 0.84 6.61 22.26
C ILE A 11 0.24 5.34 22.86
N MET A 12 0.78 4.86 23.99
CA MET A 12 0.16 3.78 24.78
C MET A 12 -0.74 4.37 25.87
N ASP A 13 -1.91 3.77 26.05
CA ASP A 13 -2.89 4.13 27.08
C ASP A 13 -2.33 3.75 28.47
N VAL A 14 -2.23 4.74 29.35
CA VAL A 14 -1.50 4.66 30.63
C VAL A 14 -2.44 4.13 31.71
N LYS A 15 -2.79 2.84 31.65
CA LYS A 15 -3.53 2.20 32.75
C LYS A 15 -3.00 0.86 33.26
N ASP A 16 -2.13 0.16 32.55
CA ASP A 16 -1.52 -1.06 33.06
C ASP A 16 0.00 -1.07 32.82
N LEU A 17 0.78 -1.40 33.86
CA LEU A 17 2.24 -1.30 33.93
C LEU A 17 2.98 -2.43 33.18
N ASP A 18 2.27 -3.23 32.38
CA ASP A 18 2.79 -4.44 31.74
C ASP A 18 3.03 -4.20 30.24
N CYS A 19 4.28 -4.00 29.85
CA CYS A 19 4.73 -3.96 28.46
C CYS A 19 5.39 -5.28 28.04
N VAL A 20 5.41 -5.57 26.74
CA VAL A 20 6.16 -6.70 26.18
C VAL A 20 7.34 -6.18 25.36
N TYR A 21 8.54 -6.72 25.59
CA TYR A 21 9.73 -6.44 24.79
C TYR A 21 10.20 -7.70 24.07
N ALA A 22 10.61 -7.54 22.81
CA ALA A 22 11.15 -8.62 21.99
C ALA A 22 12.67 -8.51 21.90
N THR A 23 13.33 -9.66 21.96
CA THR A 23 14.73 -9.87 21.52
C THR A 23 14.71 -10.65 20.22
N GLU A 24 15.89 -10.96 19.65
CA GLU A 24 15.97 -11.78 18.42
C GLU A 24 15.36 -13.19 18.59
N LEU A 25 15.24 -13.67 19.83
CA LEU A 25 14.87 -15.07 20.11
C LEU A 25 13.55 -15.20 20.88
N GLU A 26 13.23 -14.24 21.76
CA GLU A 26 12.14 -14.38 22.73
C GLU A 26 11.45 -13.06 23.07
N TRP A 27 10.23 -13.19 23.61
CA TRP A 27 9.40 -12.10 24.10
C TRP A 27 9.30 -12.16 25.62
N TYR A 28 9.31 -11.00 26.27
CA TYR A 28 9.33 -10.90 27.71
C TYR A 28 8.37 -9.83 28.21
N ASN A 29 7.71 -10.10 29.33
CA ASN A 29 6.92 -9.09 30.05
C ASN A 29 7.85 -8.22 30.90
N GLY A 30 7.55 -6.93 31.00
CA GLY A 30 8.27 -6.04 31.89
C GLY A 30 7.66 -4.65 32.01
N PHE A 31 8.21 -3.89 32.95
CA PHE A 31 7.83 -2.51 33.20
C PHE A 31 8.07 -1.67 31.95
N CYS A 32 7.08 -0.89 31.52
CA CYS A 32 7.19 0.07 30.43
C CYS A 32 8.18 1.19 30.81
N PRO A 33 9.45 1.16 30.35
CA PRO A 33 10.37 2.25 30.64
C PRO A 33 10.15 3.36 29.62
N ASP A 34 10.42 4.61 30.02
CA ASP A 34 10.00 5.79 29.25
C ASP A 34 10.55 5.86 27.81
N LYS A 35 11.63 5.14 27.45
CA LYS A 35 12.23 5.14 26.10
C LYS A 35 12.97 3.84 25.76
N ARG A 36 12.42 3.02 24.84
CA ARG A 36 13.13 1.91 24.16
C ARG A 36 12.91 1.98 22.64
N PRO A 37 13.82 1.43 21.82
CA PRO A 37 13.54 1.14 20.42
C PRO A 37 12.31 0.23 20.32
N PHE A 38 11.43 0.51 19.37
CA PHE A 38 10.25 -0.27 19.08
C PHE A 38 10.16 -0.52 17.58
N PHE A 39 9.41 -1.53 17.19
CA PHE A 39 9.06 -1.80 15.80
C PHE A 39 7.54 -1.71 15.64
N CYS A 40 7.10 -1.16 14.52
CA CYS A 40 5.70 -1.18 14.15
C CYS A 40 5.44 -2.43 13.32
N TYR A 41 4.37 -3.14 13.64
CA TYR A 41 3.82 -4.17 12.77
C TYR A 41 2.58 -3.58 12.08
N PHE A 42 2.65 -3.38 10.78
CA PHE A 42 1.51 -2.92 9.99
C PHE A 42 0.71 -4.13 9.54
N ASN A 43 -0.56 -4.17 9.92
CA ASN A 43 -1.48 -5.13 9.36
C ASN A 43 -2.03 -4.52 8.08
N TYR A 44 -1.46 -4.90 6.93
CA TYR A 44 -1.79 -4.39 5.59
C TYR A 44 -3.18 -4.85 5.13
N ASN A 45 -4.23 -4.38 5.81
CA ASN A 45 -5.60 -4.72 5.48
C ASN A 45 -6.08 -3.81 4.35
N LEU A 46 -6.27 -4.39 3.16
CA LEU A 46 -6.76 -3.63 2.01
C LEU A 46 -8.14 -2.99 2.30
N LYS A 47 -8.27 -1.70 1.96
CA LYS A 47 -9.49 -0.92 2.07
C LYS A 47 -9.88 -0.35 0.72
N LEU A 48 -11.01 -0.82 0.18
CA LEU A 48 -11.63 -0.20 -0.98
C LEU A 48 -12.29 1.13 -0.60
N VAL A 49 -11.93 2.19 -1.31
CA VAL A 49 -12.57 3.50 -1.20
C VAL A 49 -13.47 3.72 -2.41
N MET A 50 -14.77 3.90 -2.15
CA MET A 50 -15.82 4.01 -3.17
C MET A 50 -15.96 5.42 -3.77
N VAL A 51 -15.12 6.36 -3.34
CA VAL A 51 -15.01 7.68 -3.98
C VAL A 51 -14.21 7.55 -5.26
N LYS A 52 -14.56 8.32 -6.30
CA LYS A 52 -13.81 8.37 -7.55
C LYS A 52 -12.84 9.54 -7.51
N MET A 53 -11.56 9.28 -7.72
CA MET A 53 -10.50 10.28 -7.68
C MET A 53 -9.48 10.04 -8.79
N THR A 54 -8.74 11.09 -9.15
CA THR A 54 -7.52 10.95 -9.97
C THR A 54 -6.48 10.12 -9.21
N TRP A 55 -5.48 9.59 -9.90
CA TRP A 55 -4.46 8.78 -9.24
C TRP A 55 -3.71 9.58 -8.17
N GLU A 56 -3.34 10.84 -8.47
CA GLU A 56 -2.66 11.72 -7.52
C GLU A 56 -3.52 12.05 -6.30
N ASP A 57 -4.80 12.36 -6.49
CA ASP A 57 -5.72 12.65 -5.39
C ASP A 57 -5.95 11.42 -4.51
N ALA A 58 -6.11 10.24 -5.13
CA ALA A 58 -6.24 8.97 -4.42
C ALA A 58 -4.99 8.64 -3.59
N LEU A 59 -3.80 8.90 -4.12
CA LEU A 59 -2.53 8.75 -3.39
C LEU A 59 -2.48 9.62 -2.14
N ILE A 60 -2.83 10.90 -2.29
CA ILE A 60 -2.86 11.85 -1.16
C ILE A 60 -3.89 11.39 -0.13
N TYR A 61 -5.09 11.04 -0.58
CA TYR A 61 -6.15 10.57 0.29
C TYR A 61 -5.75 9.32 1.11
N CYS A 62 -5.14 8.31 0.47
CA CYS A 62 -4.69 7.12 1.20
C CYS A 62 -3.59 7.45 2.21
N ARG A 63 -2.69 8.41 1.93
CA ARG A 63 -1.63 8.78 2.87
C ARG A 63 -2.12 9.61 4.06
N ASP A 64 -3.22 10.33 3.88
CA ASP A 64 -3.83 11.16 4.92
C ASP A 64 -4.81 10.36 5.80
N MET A 65 -5.61 9.47 5.20
CA MET A 65 -6.67 8.73 5.88
C MET A 65 -6.30 7.29 6.24
N PHE A 66 -5.29 6.74 5.58
CA PHE A 66 -4.86 5.35 5.64
C PHE A 66 -3.32 5.30 5.69
N TYR A 67 -2.69 4.23 5.21
CA TYR A 67 -1.22 4.18 5.12
C TYR A 67 -0.67 4.69 3.77
N ASP A 68 -1.07 4.07 2.67
CA ASP A 68 -0.70 4.44 1.30
C ASP A 68 -1.65 3.76 0.29
N LEU A 69 -1.54 4.07 -1.01
CA LEU A 69 -2.18 3.26 -2.04
C LEU A 69 -1.63 1.83 -2.00
N ALA A 70 -2.52 0.85 -2.19
CA ALA A 70 -2.16 -0.55 -2.06
C ALA A 70 -1.18 -1.01 -3.16
N SER A 71 -0.22 -1.83 -2.77
CA SER A 71 0.59 -2.66 -3.66
C SER A 71 0.17 -4.13 -3.53
N ALA A 72 0.58 -4.95 -4.48
CA ALA A 72 0.52 -6.40 -4.32
C ALA A 72 1.76 -7.02 -4.97
N THR A 73 2.60 -7.61 -4.13
CA THR A 73 3.89 -8.21 -4.49
C THR A 73 3.87 -9.72 -4.27
N GLU A 74 3.01 -10.21 -3.36
CA GLU A 74 2.82 -11.63 -3.07
C GLU A 74 1.47 -12.16 -3.59
N GLN A 75 1.41 -13.46 -3.87
CA GLN A 75 0.21 -14.12 -4.41
C GLN A 75 -1.03 -13.93 -3.54
N TYR A 76 -0.90 -14.05 -2.21
CA TYR A 76 -2.04 -13.87 -1.30
C TYR A 76 -2.56 -12.41 -1.32
N GLN A 77 -1.67 -11.43 -1.54
CA GLN A 77 -2.05 -10.02 -1.65
C GLN A 77 -2.83 -9.77 -2.93
N LEU A 78 -2.44 -10.42 -4.03
CA LEU A 78 -3.15 -10.36 -5.31
C LEU A 78 -4.58 -10.91 -5.20
N GLU A 79 -4.75 -12.05 -4.54
CA GLU A 79 -6.07 -12.65 -4.27
C GLU A 79 -6.94 -11.72 -3.43
N THR A 80 -6.38 -11.20 -2.32
CA THR A 80 -7.09 -10.25 -1.45
C THR A 80 -7.46 -8.96 -2.19
N LEU A 81 -6.57 -8.47 -3.05
CA LEU A 81 -6.79 -7.26 -3.84
C LEU A 81 -7.87 -7.48 -4.89
N GLN A 82 -7.86 -8.64 -5.57
CA GLN A 82 -8.91 -9.03 -6.50
C GLN A 82 -10.28 -9.06 -5.80
N ASP A 83 -10.39 -9.76 -4.66
CA ASP A 83 -11.63 -9.85 -3.90
C ASP A 83 -12.11 -8.47 -3.43
N THR A 84 -11.20 -7.64 -2.95
CA THR A 84 -11.48 -6.26 -2.55
C THR A 84 -11.98 -5.42 -3.74
N SER A 85 -11.37 -5.59 -4.91
CA SER A 85 -11.72 -4.83 -6.13
C SER A 85 -13.09 -5.18 -6.71
N ASN A 86 -13.61 -6.40 -6.45
CA ASN A 86 -14.89 -6.86 -6.97
C ASN A 86 -16.07 -5.99 -6.49
N ALA A 87 -15.95 -5.38 -5.31
CA ALA A 87 -16.96 -4.48 -4.76
C ALA A 87 -16.94 -3.06 -5.37
N SER A 88 -15.93 -2.73 -6.18
CA SER A 88 -15.80 -1.40 -6.78
C SER A 88 -16.88 -1.10 -7.83
N THR A 89 -17.22 0.17 -7.98
CA THR A 89 -18.15 0.62 -9.02
C THR A 89 -17.48 0.86 -10.37
N THR A 90 -16.17 1.11 -10.38
CA THR A 90 -15.37 1.33 -11.59
C THR A 90 -14.85 0.02 -12.17
N GLU A 91 -14.52 -0.04 -13.46
CA GLU A 91 -14.02 -1.28 -14.08
C GLU A 91 -12.62 -1.67 -13.61
N ALA A 92 -11.84 -0.67 -13.23
CA ALA A 92 -10.54 -0.82 -12.59
C ALA A 92 -10.46 0.03 -11.33
N VAL A 93 -9.51 -0.27 -10.46
CA VAL A 93 -9.24 0.48 -9.24
C VAL A 93 -7.80 0.96 -9.20
N TRP A 94 -7.57 2.18 -8.71
CA TRP A 94 -6.20 2.65 -8.53
C TRP A 94 -5.46 1.85 -7.48
N THR A 95 -4.19 1.61 -7.77
CA THR A 95 -3.20 1.01 -6.89
C THR A 95 -1.95 1.89 -6.86
N GLY A 96 -0.98 1.56 -6.03
CA GLY A 96 0.27 2.32 -5.90
C GLY A 96 1.20 2.21 -7.10
N LEU A 97 0.78 1.59 -8.21
CA LEU A 97 1.61 1.35 -9.38
C LEU A 97 1.75 2.62 -10.23
N ARG A 98 2.98 3.03 -10.52
CA ARG A 98 3.25 4.21 -11.37
C ARG A 98 4.51 4.02 -12.22
N PHE A 99 4.47 4.53 -13.45
CA PHE A 99 5.65 4.62 -14.30
C PHE A 99 6.46 5.87 -13.96
N LEU A 100 7.67 5.70 -13.47
CA LEU A 100 8.59 6.77 -13.11
C LEU A 100 10.05 6.31 -13.31
N ALA A 101 10.93 7.24 -13.68
CA ALA A 101 12.35 6.96 -13.91
C ALA A 101 12.65 5.80 -14.89
N GLY A 102 11.77 5.59 -15.89
CA GLY A 102 11.97 4.59 -16.94
C GLY A 102 11.51 3.17 -16.58
N ALA A 103 10.85 2.98 -15.44
CA ALA A 103 10.27 1.70 -15.05
C ALA A 103 8.96 1.88 -14.28
N TRP A 104 8.20 0.79 -14.15
CA TRP A 104 7.05 0.73 -13.26
C TRP A 104 7.53 0.50 -11.82
N HIS A 105 6.88 1.16 -10.87
CA HIS A 105 7.20 1.06 -9.44
C HIS A 105 5.93 1.09 -8.58
N TRP A 106 5.98 0.39 -7.45
CA TRP A 106 5.05 0.61 -6.33
C TRP A 106 5.51 1.81 -5.51
N VAL A 107 4.64 2.77 -5.26
CA VAL A 107 4.98 3.99 -4.48
C VAL A 107 4.82 3.83 -2.97
N SER A 108 4.17 2.75 -2.52
CA SER A 108 3.92 2.37 -1.12
C SER A 108 5.10 1.67 -0.45
N GLU A 109 5.95 1.01 -1.23
CA GLU A 109 7.06 0.19 -0.74
C GLU A 109 8.40 0.60 -1.38
N SER A 110 9.50 0.34 -0.69
CA SER A 110 10.84 0.56 -1.21
C SER A 110 11.17 -0.49 -2.28
N PHE A 111 10.94 -0.16 -3.55
CA PHE A 111 11.45 -0.85 -4.74
C PHE A 111 11.22 -2.36 -4.77
N SER A 112 10.00 -2.81 -4.48
CA SER A 112 9.64 -4.22 -4.62
C SER A 112 9.48 -4.62 -6.11
N HIS A 113 9.83 -5.88 -6.41
CA HIS A 113 9.58 -6.49 -7.72
C HIS A 113 8.09 -6.43 -8.05
N ILE A 114 7.74 -5.91 -9.22
CA ILE A 114 6.36 -5.98 -9.72
C ILE A 114 6.13 -7.42 -10.18
N PRO A 115 5.18 -8.16 -9.59
CA PRO A 115 4.79 -9.46 -10.11
C PRO A 115 4.25 -9.24 -11.53
N TYR A 116 4.81 -9.96 -12.49
CA TYR A 116 4.49 -9.81 -13.91
C TYR A 116 3.08 -10.36 -14.19
N GLN A 117 2.03 -9.64 -13.76
CA GLN A 117 0.62 -9.92 -14.03
C GLN A 117 0.05 -8.83 -14.95
N GLY A 118 0.39 -8.89 -16.23
CA GLY A 118 -0.17 -8.00 -17.25
C GLY A 118 0.84 -7.58 -18.31
N SER A 119 0.34 -6.97 -19.37
CA SER A 119 1.13 -6.43 -20.49
C SER A 119 1.36 -4.92 -20.30
N LEU A 120 2.02 -4.53 -19.21
CA LEU A 120 2.42 -3.14 -19.02
C LEU A 120 3.54 -2.81 -20.03
N PRO A 121 3.41 -1.73 -20.82
CA PRO A 121 4.47 -1.36 -21.74
C PRO A 121 5.72 -0.91 -20.98
N SER A 122 6.88 -1.14 -21.57
CA SER A 122 8.17 -0.68 -21.00
C SER A 122 8.30 0.83 -20.97
N CYS A 123 7.62 1.54 -21.87
CA CYS A 123 7.62 2.99 -22.00
C CYS A 123 6.22 3.50 -22.37
N PRO A 124 5.30 3.66 -21.41
CA PRO A 124 4.00 4.29 -21.66
C PRO A 124 4.14 5.77 -22.04
N GLU A 125 3.34 6.18 -23.03
CA GLU A 125 3.14 7.59 -23.37
C GLU A 125 2.37 8.31 -22.27
N GLU A 126 2.58 9.63 -22.14
CA GLU A 126 1.73 10.44 -21.26
C GLU A 126 0.34 10.59 -21.87
N PRO A 127 -0.75 10.57 -21.07
CA PRO A 127 -0.81 10.53 -19.60
C PRO A 127 -0.93 9.11 -18.98
N TYR A 128 -0.70 8.04 -19.75
CA TYR A 128 -0.96 6.64 -19.36
C TYR A 128 0.10 6.02 -18.44
N ARG A 129 0.51 6.75 -17.40
CA ARG A 129 1.60 6.37 -16.50
C ARG A 129 1.14 5.92 -15.13
N CYS A 130 -0.16 5.78 -14.93
CA CYS A 130 -0.76 5.33 -13.68
C CYS A 130 -1.30 3.91 -13.84
N GLY A 131 -0.97 3.05 -12.88
CA GLY A 131 -1.36 1.66 -12.90
C GLY A 131 -2.64 1.42 -12.10
N ALA A 132 -3.53 0.60 -12.65
CA ALA A 132 -4.77 0.18 -12.02
C ALA A 132 -4.90 -1.34 -12.05
N HIS A 133 -5.69 -1.88 -11.14
CA HIS A 133 -6.11 -3.29 -11.17
C HIS A 133 -7.44 -3.42 -11.89
N ASN A 134 -7.48 -4.19 -12.97
CA ASN A 134 -8.72 -4.48 -13.68
C ASN A 134 -9.51 -5.57 -12.94
N LYS A 135 -10.68 -5.25 -12.42
CA LYS A 135 -11.46 -6.20 -11.61
C LYS A 135 -12.00 -7.39 -12.40
N ARG A 136 -12.08 -7.28 -13.74
CA ARG A 136 -12.59 -8.36 -14.61
C ARG A 136 -11.49 -9.30 -15.07
N THR A 137 -10.35 -8.74 -15.50
CA THR A 137 -9.24 -9.55 -16.02
C THR A 137 -8.26 -9.98 -14.93
N ALA A 138 -8.34 -9.39 -13.74
CA ALA A 138 -7.41 -9.58 -12.63
C ALA A 138 -5.96 -9.25 -13.02
N GLN A 139 -5.77 -8.28 -13.92
CA GLN A 139 -4.46 -7.86 -14.42
C GLN A 139 -4.18 -6.39 -14.12
N TRP A 140 -2.90 -6.07 -14.03
CA TRP A 140 -2.43 -4.69 -14.03
C TRP A 140 -2.62 -4.07 -15.42
N GLU A 141 -3.20 -2.87 -15.46
CA GLU A 141 -3.34 -2.07 -16.68
C GLU A 141 -2.83 -0.65 -16.47
N MET A 142 -2.31 -0.04 -17.53
CA MET A 142 -2.01 1.38 -17.55
C MET A 142 -3.28 2.18 -17.86
N ARG A 143 -3.44 3.33 -17.21
CA ARG A 143 -4.58 4.24 -17.40
C ARG A 143 -4.10 5.68 -17.38
N ASP A 144 -4.93 6.55 -17.96
CA ASP A 144 -4.70 7.99 -17.87
C ASP A 144 -4.85 8.41 -16.40
N CYS A 145 -3.80 9.02 -15.84
CA CYS A 145 -3.75 9.44 -14.44
C CYS A 145 -4.91 10.37 -14.03
N GLN A 146 -5.53 11.07 -14.99
CA GLN A 146 -6.66 11.96 -14.76
C GLN A 146 -8.02 11.24 -14.74
N GLU A 147 -8.05 9.92 -14.99
CA GLU A 147 -9.28 9.15 -14.83
C GLU A 147 -9.76 9.09 -13.37
N MET A 148 -11.07 9.16 -13.20
CA MET A 148 -11.70 9.15 -11.88
C MET A 148 -12.11 7.72 -11.52
N LEU A 149 -11.25 7.00 -10.80
CA LEU A 149 -11.47 5.61 -10.41
C LEU A 149 -11.68 5.45 -8.90
N ASN A 150 -12.36 4.38 -8.50
CA ASN A 150 -12.24 3.89 -7.12
C ASN A 150 -10.81 3.41 -6.88
N PHE A 151 -10.42 3.27 -5.61
CA PHE A 151 -9.03 2.98 -5.28
C PHE A 151 -8.90 2.17 -4.00
N ILE A 152 -7.79 1.47 -3.85
CA ILE A 152 -7.53 0.62 -2.69
C ILE A 152 -6.36 1.20 -1.88
N CYS A 153 -6.58 1.42 -0.59
CA CYS A 153 -5.55 1.81 0.37
C CYS A 153 -5.13 0.62 1.25
N TYR A 154 -3.98 0.76 1.93
CA TYR A 154 -3.57 -0.08 3.06
C TYR A 154 -4.06 0.45 4.41
#